data_AF-A0A2E1NPG0-F1
#
_entry.id   AF-A0A2E1NPG0-F1
#
_cell.length_a   1.000
_cell.length_b   1.000
_cell.length_c   1.000
_cell.angle_alpha   90.00
_cell.angle_beta   90.00
_cell.angle_gamma   90.00
#
_symmetry.space_group_name_H-M   'P 1'
#
loop_
_entity.id
_entity.type
_entity.pdbx_description
1 polymer ?
#
loop_
_entity_poly.entity_id
_entity_poly.type
_entity_poly.pdbx_seq_one_letter_code
_entity_poly.pdbx_strand_id
1 'polypeptide(L)'
;MSWTELNSFRGQLLITLLVVWSALSLVNSTHQSRVLYSELQALEVSRWQMQEEYSRLVLELSTLSAPHRVSSESSKLLAMNSPETGDIKVVVE
;
A
#
# COMPACT_ATOMS: atom_id res chain seq x y z
N MET A 1 -1.54 52.27 -43.70
CA MET A 1 -1.47 51.00 -42.95
C MET A 1 -0.88 51.32 -41.59
N SER A 2 -1.71 51.44 -40.55
CA SER A 2 -1.30 51.93 -39.23
C SER A 2 -0.52 50.86 -38.46
N TRP A 3 0.61 51.24 -37.88
CA TRP A 3 1.50 50.37 -37.08
C TRP A 3 0.81 49.65 -35.91
N THR A 4 -0.35 50.15 -35.46
CA THR A 4 -1.16 49.60 -34.37
C THR A 4 -1.88 48.30 -34.75
N GLU A 5 -2.37 48.20 -35.99
CA GLU A 5 -3.07 47.01 -36.51
C GLU A 5 -2.12 45.79 -36.53
N LEU A 6 -0.88 46.02 -36.96
CA LEU A 6 0.14 44.98 -37.04
C LEU A 6 0.49 44.43 -35.65
N ASN A 7 0.53 45.28 -34.62
CA ASN A 7 0.87 44.85 -33.27
C ASN A 7 -0.29 44.11 -32.58
N SER A 8 -1.53 44.51 -32.87
CA SER A 8 -2.75 43.83 -32.39
C SER A 8 -2.84 42.40 -32.95
N PHE A 9 -2.63 42.25 -34.26
CA PHE A 9 -2.66 40.94 -34.92
C PHE A 9 -1.58 39.98 -34.40
N ARG A 10 -0.37 40.49 -34.13
CA ARG A 10 0.71 39.71 -33.52
C ARG A 10 0.35 39.24 -32.11
N GLY A 11 -0.30 40.09 -31.31
CA GLY A 11 -0.78 39.74 -29.97
C GLY A 11 -1.85 38.65 -30.00
N GLN A 12 -2.81 38.74 -30.91
CA GLN A 12 -3.86 37.73 -31.08
C GLN A 12 -3.28 36.36 -31.44
N LEU A 13 -2.34 36.30 -32.40
CA LEU A 13 -1.67 35.06 -32.78
C LEU A 13 -0.90 34.43 -31.61
N LEU A 14 -0.21 35.23 -30.80
CA LEU A 14 0.51 34.73 -29.62
C LEU A 14 -0.44 34.09 -28.60
N ILE A 15 -1.57 34.73 -28.32
CA ILE A 15 -2.55 34.19 -27.37
C ILE A 15 -3.16 32.90 -27.91
N THR A 16 -3.52 32.84 -29.19
CA THR A 16 -4.05 31.61 -29.80
C THR A 16 -3.03 30.47 -29.72
N LEU A 17 -1.77 30.72 -30.01
CA LEU A 17 -0.70 29.72 -29.88
C LEU A 17 -0.54 29.24 -28.44
N LEU A 18 -0.57 30.15 -27.46
CA LEU A 18 -0.50 29.80 -26.03
C LEU A 18 -1.67 28.92 -25.59
N VAL A 19 -2.89 29.23 -26.04
CA VAL A 19 -4.08 28.43 -25.72
C VAL A 19 -4.00 27.03 -26.34
N VAL A 20 -3.59 26.93 -27.60
CA VAL A 20 -3.40 25.63 -28.27
C VAL A 20 -2.32 24.81 -27.56
N TRP A 21 -1.20 25.44 -27.19
CA TRP A 21 -0.13 24.77 -26.46
C TRP A 21 -0.60 24.27 -25.10
N SER A 22 -1.35 25.09 -24.36
CA SER A 22 -1.95 24.72 -23.08
C SER A 22 -2.90 23.54 -23.22
N ALA A 23 -3.77 23.55 -24.24
CA ALA A 23 -4.68 22.44 -24.52
C ALA A 23 -3.95 21.13 -24.82
N LEU A 24 -2.90 21.18 -25.66
CA LEU A 24 -2.07 20.01 -25.96
C LEU A 24 -1.34 19.49 -24.71
N SER A 25 -0.79 20.40 -23.91
CA SER A 25 -0.11 20.06 -22.66
C SER A 25 -1.06 19.37 -21.67
N LEU A 26 -2.30 19.84 -21.56
CA LEU A 26 -3.30 19.24 -20.69
C LEU A 26 -3.68 17.82 -21.14
N VAL A 27 -3.87 17.62 -22.45
CA VAL A 27 -4.18 16.30 -23.02
C VAL A 27 -3.03 15.32 -22.75
N ASN A 28 -1.79 15.76 -22.96
CA ASN A 28 -0.61 14.94 -22.68
C ASN A 28 -0.50 14.58 -21.19
N SER A 29 -0.72 15.55 -20.29
CA SER A 29 -0.75 15.33 -18.83
C SER A 29 -1.83 14.32 -18.42
N THR A 30 -3.00 14.40 -19.04
CA THR A 30 -4.11 13.47 -18.79
C THR A 30 -3.77 12.06 -19.27
N HIS A 31 -3.11 11.91 -20.42
CA HIS A 31 -2.70 10.61 -20.93
C HIS A 31 -1.64 9.97 -20.02
N GLN A 32 -0.63 10.73 -19.60
CA GLN A 32 0.40 10.25 -18.66
C GLN A 32 -0.22 9.84 -17.32
N SER A 33 -1.17 10.64 -16.81
CA SER A 33 -1.90 10.30 -15.59
C SER A 33 -2.59 8.94 -15.71
N ARG A 34 -3.31 8.68 -16.82
CA ARG A 34 -3.98 7.40 -17.05
C ARG A 34 -3.02 6.20 -17.07
N VAL A 35 -1.86 6.35 -17.69
CA VAL A 35 -0.84 5.29 -17.73
C VAL A 35 -0.30 5.03 -16.32
N LEU A 36 0.09 6.10 -15.61
CA LEU A 36 0.63 5.98 -14.26
C LEU A 36 -0.37 5.35 -13.28
N TYR A 37 -1.66 5.71 -13.39
CA TYR A 37 -2.73 5.07 -12.63
C TYR A 37 -2.88 3.58 -12.95
N SER A 38 -2.74 3.18 -14.21
CA SER A 38 -2.83 1.77 -14.59
C SER A 38 -1.68 0.93 -14.01
N GLU A 39 -0.47 1.48 -13.98
CA GLU A 39 0.69 0.83 -13.37
C GLU A 39 0.53 0.73 -11.85
N LEU A 40 0.08 1.81 -11.21
CA LEU A 40 -0.23 1.82 -9.78
C LEU A 40 -1.25 0.73 -9.43
N GLN A 41 -2.34 0.65 -10.21
CA GLN A 41 -3.41 -0.32 -9.98
C GLN A 41 -2.91 -1.77 -10.13
N ALA A 42 -2.01 -2.04 -11.09
CA ALA A 42 -1.40 -3.36 -11.23
C ALA A 42 -0.54 -3.73 -10.00
N LEU A 43 0.23 -2.77 -9.48
CA LEU A 43 1.04 -2.96 -8.27
C LEU A 43 0.16 -3.19 -7.03
N GLU A 44 -0.94 -2.45 -6.89
CA GLU A 44 -1.89 -2.61 -5.79
C GLU A 44 -2.54 -3.98 -5.78
N VAL A 45 -2.94 -4.50 -6.96
CA VAL A 45 -3.50 -5.86 -7.07
C VAL A 45 -2.50 -6.91 -6.60
N SER A 46 -1.23 -6.80 -7.02
CA SER A 46 -0.19 -7.73 -6.56
C SER A 46 0.02 -7.64 -5.04
N ARG A 47 -0.01 -6.43 -4.48
CA ARG A 47 0.06 -6.23 -3.04
C ARG A 47 -1.12 -6.89 -2.31
N TRP A 48 -2.35 -6.76 -2.83
CA TRP A 48 -3.53 -7.36 -2.20
C TRP A 48 -3.47 -8.88 -2.18
N GLN A 49 -3.02 -9.52 -3.26
CA GLN A 49 -2.82 -10.97 -3.30
C GLN A 49 -1.84 -11.44 -2.21
N MET A 50 -0.68 -10.77 -2.10
CA MET A 50 0.30 -11.07 -1.06
C MET A 50 -0.26 -10.89 0.36
N GLN A 51 -1.08 -9.85 0.57
CA GLN A 51 -1.71 -9.59 1.87
C GLN A 51 -2.73 -10.66 2.25
N GLU A 52 -3.50 -11.16 1.28
CA GLU A 52 -4.47 -12.23 1.49
C GLU A 52 -3.77 -13.54 1.87
N GLU A 53 -2.71 -13.91 1.15
CA GLU A 53 -1.89 -15.07 1.49
C GLU A 53 -1.24 -14.94 2.88
N TYR A 54 -0.69 -13.77 3.19
CA TYR A 54 -0.12 -13.51 4.52
C TYR A 54 -1.17 -13.63 5.62
N SER A 55 -2.35 -13.05 5.44
CA SER A 55 -3.45 -13.17 6.41
C SER A 55 -3.86 -14.62 6.61
N ARG A 56 -3.94 -15.40 5.52
CA ARG A 56 -4.24 -16.84 5.58
C ARG A 56 -3.17 -17.59 6.37
N LEU A 57 -1.89 -17.33 6.09
CA LEU A 57 -0.77 -17.96 6.79
C LEU A 57 -0.74 -17.60 8.28
N VAL A 58 -1.03 -16.35 8.62
CA VAL A 58 -1.12 -15.90 10.03
C VAL A 58 -2.26 -16.63 10.74
N LEU A 59 -3.42 -16.81 10.10
CA LEU A 59 -4.52 -17.57 10.69
C LEU A 59 -4.16 -19.06 10.86
N GLU A 60 -3.48 -19.67 9.89
CA GLU A 60 -2.94 -21.02 10.01
C GLU A 60 -1.97 -21.12 11.19
N LEU A 61 -1.04 -20.16 11.32
CA LEU A 61 -0.07 -20.11 12.41
C LEU A 61 -0.74 -19.86 13.76
N SER A 62 -1.72 -18.96 13.87
CA SER A 62 -2.47 -18.73 15.10
C SER A 62 -3.25 -19.98 15.53
N THR A 63 -3.78 -20.75 14.56
CA THR A 63 -4.45 -22.03 14.84
C THR A 63 -3.46 -23.09 15.31
N LEU A 64 -2.26 -23.16 14.71
CA LEU A 64 -1.19 -24.09 15.11
C LEU A 64 -0.49 -23.68 16.40
N SER A 65 -0.45 -22.38 16.69
CA SER A 65 0.09 -21.77 17.91
C SER A 65 -0.94 -21.72 19.03
N ALA A 66 -2.15 -22.23 18.79
CA ALA A 66 -3.13 -22.43 19.85
C ALA A 66 -2.48 -23.28 20.96
N PRO A 67 -2.56 -22.88 22.25
CA PRO A 67 -1.68 -23.36 23.33
C PRO A 67 -1.81 -24.84 23.71
N HIS A 68 -2.55 -25.64 22.95
CA HIS A 68 -2.77 -27.05 23.24
C HIS A 68 -1.56 -27.94 22.90
N ARG A 69 -0.66 -27.49 21.99
CA ARG A 69 0.50 -28.31 21.56
C ARG A 69 1.70 -28.08 22.44
N VAL A 70 1.97 -26.84 22.85
CA VAL A 70 3.09 -26.52 23.76
C VAL A 70 2.86 -27.15 25.14
N SER A 71 1.60 -27.22 25.60
CA SER A 71 1.23 -27.92 26.84
C SER A 71 1.25 -29.45 26.72
N SER A 72 0.79 -30.02 25.59
CA SER A 72 0.86 -31.46 25.34
C SER A 72 2.31 -31.97 25.23
N GLU A 73 3.17 -31.24 24.52
CA GLU A 73 4.58 -31.58 24.34
C GLU A 73 5.39 -31.37 25.63
N SER A 74 5.11 -30.33 26.43
CA SER A 74 5.78 -30.14 27.72
C SER A 74 5.38 -31.21 28.77
N SER A 75 4.12 -31.64 28.78
CA SER A 75 3.69 -32.75 29.65
C SER A 75 4.22 -34.11 29.20
N LYS A 76 4.37 -34.37 27.89
CA LYS A 76 4.84 -35.67 27.37
C LYS A 76 6.36 -35.80 27.26
N LEU A 77 7.09 -34.76 26.85
CA LEU A 77 8.55 -34.82 26.68
C LEU A 77 9.33 -34.34 27.91
N LEU A 78 8.77 -33.43 28.72
CA LEU A 78 9.45 -32.89 29.91
C LEU A 78 8.89 -33.39 31.24
N ALA A 79 7.85 -34.24 31.24
CA ALA A 79 7.21 -34.77 32.45
C ALA A 79 6.87 -33.67 33.49
N MET A 80 6.52 -32.46 33.02
CA MET A 80 6.13 -31.37 33.92
C MET A 80 4.72 -31.61 34.43
N ASN A 81 4.61 -31.92 35.74
CA ASN A 81 3.36 -31.85 36.49
C ASN A 81 3.08 -30.38 36.88
N SER A 82 1.81 -29.97 36.85
CA SER A 82 1.40 -28.67 37.37
C SER A 82 1.75 -28.59 38.87
N PRO A 83 2.55 -27.61 39.32
CA PRO A 83 2.91 -27.51 40.72
C PRO A 83 1.65 -27.23 41.56
N GLU A 84 1.53 -27.97 42.66
CA GLU A 84 0.53 -27.77 43.69
C GLU A 84 0.70 -26.37 44.31
N THR A 85 -0.41 -25.75 44.72
CA THR A 85 -0.51 -24.33 45.15
C THR A 85 0.49 -23.91 46.26
N GLY A 86 1.20 -24.84 46.89
CA GLY A 86 2.21 -24.59 47.91
C GLY A 86 3.61 -24.17 47.42
N ASP A 87 3.93 -24.28 46.12
CA ASP A 87 5.33 -24.11 45.63
C ASP A 87 5.53 -22.85 44.76
N ILE A 88 4.59 -21.91 44.81
CA ILE A 88 4.65 -20.66 44.05
C ILE A 88 5.45 -19.62 44.86
N LYS A 89 6.74 -19.48 44.56
CA LYS A 89 7.59 -18.43 45.15
C LYS A 89 7.60 -17.19 44.25
N VAL A 90 6.81 -16.17 44.62
CA VAL A 90 6.86 -14.85 43.98
C VAL A 90 8.08 -14.11 44.51
N VAL A 91 9.10 -13.95 43.68
CA VAL A 91 10.20 -13.02 43.97
C VAL A 91 9.74 -11.65 43.52
N VAL A 92 9.47 -10.78 44.49
CA VAL A 92 9.25 -9.35 44.25
C VAL A 92 10.65 -8.73 44.23
N GLU A 93 11.00 -8.10 43.11
CA GLU A 93 12.18 -7.22 43.02
C GLU A 93 11.89 -5.89 43.73
#